data_AF-C4P6J9-F1
#
_entry.id   AF-C4P6J9-F1
#
_cell.length_a   1.000
_cell.length_b   1.000
_cell.length_c   1.000
_cell.angle_alpha   90.00
_cell.angle_beta   90.00
_cell.angle_gamma   90.00
#
_symmetry.space_group_name_H-M   'P 1'
#
loop_
_entity.id
_entity.type
_entity.pdbx_description
1 polymer ?
#
loop_
_entity_poly.entity_id
_entity_poly.type
_entity_poly.pdbx_seq_one_letter_code
_entity_poly.pdbx_strand_id
1 'polypeptide(L)' 'LPLMIMASQYHLHKESPSRKKLYLSMMVFLQISLIMTFMATELILFYILFETTLIPTLIIITRWGNQ' A
#
# COMPACT_ATOMS: atom_id res chain seq x y z
N LEU A 1 -8.20 5.86 3.40
CA LEU A 1 -7.02 6.32 4.18
C LEU A 1 -7.28 6.40 5.69
N PRO A 2 -8.22 7.21 6.23
CA PRO A 2 -8.34 7.41 7.68
C PRO A 2 -8.63 6.11 8.46
N LEU A 3 -9.53 5.25 7.97
CA LEU A 3 -9.82 3.94 8.58
C LEU A 3 -8.59 3.01 8.62
N MET A 4 -7.83 2.98 7.52
CA MET A 4 -6.66 2.11 7.38
C MET A 4 -5.49 2.59 8.26
N ILE A 5 -5.38 3.91 8.44
CA ILE A 5 -4.46 4.52 9.40
C ILE A 5 -4.86 4.11 10.83
N MET A 6 -6.13 4.26 11.21
CA MET A 6 -6.63 3.85 12.54
C MET A 6 -6.37 2.36 12.83
N ALA A 7 -6.58 1.47 11.86
CA ALA A 7 -6.29 0.04 12.01
C ALA A 7 -4.78 -0.25 12.18
N SER A 8 -3.91 0.48 11.46
CA SER A 8 -2.46 0.27 11.50
C SER A 8 -1.76 0.95 12.69
N GLN A 9 -2.42 1.91 13.36
CA GLN A 9 -1.83 2.68 14.46
C GLN A 9 -1.37 1.82 15.64
N TYR A 10 -2.15 0.79 16.00
CA TYR A 10 -1.82 -0.10 17.10
C TYR A 10 -0.61 -1.00 16.78
N HIS A 11 -0.64 -1.66 15.61
CA HIS A 11 0.44 -2.54 15.14
C HIS A 11 1.76 -1.79 14.95
N LEU A 12 1.70 -0.56 14.44
CA LEU A 12 2.90 0.23 14.21
C LEU A 12 3.44 0.91 15.47
N HIS A 13 2.76 0.85 16.63
CA HIS A 13 3.13 1.66 17.80
C HIS A 13 4.60 1.47 18.23
N LYS A 14 5.11 0.23 18.15
CA LYS A 14 6.49 -0.15 18.51
C LYS A 14 7.54 0.18 17.44
N GLU A 15 7.14 0.57 16.24
CA GLU A 15 8.06 0.82 15.13
C GLU A 15 8.68 2.23 15.18
N SER A 16 9.90 2.33 14.64
CA SER A 16 10.61 3.60 14.53
C SER A 16 9.83 4.59 13.64
N PRO A 17 9.91 5.91 13.88
CA PRO A 17 9.17 6.90 13.11
C PRO A 17 9.46 6.84 11.61
N SER A 18 10.69 6.45 11.23
CA SER A 18 11.09 6.25 9.83
C SER A 18 10.34 5.08 9.18
N ARG A 19 10.14 3.97 9.90
CA ARG A 19 9.41 2.80 9.40
C ARG A 19 7.90 3.03 9.35
N LYS A 20 7.35 3.80 10.30
CA LYS A 20 5.96 4.30 10.24
C LYS A 20 5.71 5.12 8.98
N LYS A 21 6.62 6.05 8.66
CA LYS A 21 6.55 6.85 7.42
C LYS A 21 6.64 5.98 6.17
N LEU A 22 7.53 4.99 6.16
CA LEU A 22 7.66 4.05 5.05
C LEU A 22 6.36 3.26 4.81
N TYR A 23 5.75 2.71 5.87
CA TYR A 23 4.47 2.00 5.78
C TYR A 23 3.37 2.90 5.21
N LEU A 24 3.24 4.12 5.73
CA LEU A 24 2.28 5.12 5.23
C LEU A 24 2.54 5.45 3.75
N SER A 25 3.79 5.61 3.33
CA SER A 25 4.11 5.87 1.92
C SER A 25 3.74 4.70 1.02
N MET A 26 3.95 3.45 1.46
CA MET A 26 3.55 2.27 0.69
C MET A 26 2.03 2.14 0.59
N MET A 27 1.31 2.47 1.66
CA MET A 27 -0.15 2.52 1.65
C MET A 27 -0.71 3.61 0.71
N VAL A 28 -0.09 4.78 0.68
CA VAL A 28 -0.46 5.85 -0.26
C VAL A 28 -0.15 5.42 -1.70
N PHE A 29 1.00 4.79 -1.94
CA PHE A 29 1.37 4.27 -3.25
C PHE A 29 0.41 3.18 -3.75
N LEU A 30 0.01 2.26 -2.87
CA LEU A 30 -1.04 1.27 -3.15
C LEU A 30 -2.36 1.96 -3.52
N GLN A 31 -2.77 2.99 -2.79
CA GLN A 31 -4.01 3.72 -3.08
C GLN A 31 -3.96 4.42 -4.46
N ILE A 32 -2.84 5.07 -4.80
CA ILE A 32 -2.67 5.75 -6.08
C ILE A 32 -2.69 4.74 -7.24
N SER A 33 -1.97 3.63 -7.11
CA SER A 33 -1.94 2.58 -8.15
C SER A 33 -3.33 1.95 -8.36
N LEU A 34 -4.10 1.71 -7.30
CA LEU A 34 -5.48 1.23 -7.43
C LEU A 34 -6.40 2.24 -8.12
N ILE A 35 -6.32 3.53 -7.75
CA ILE A 35 -7.12 4.57 -8.43
C ILE A 35 -6.78 4.61 -9.93
N MET A 36 -5.49 4.58 -10.27
CA MET A 36 -5.04 4.53 -11.67
C MET A 36 -5.54 3.26 -12.38
N THR A 37 -5.53 2.11 -11.70
CA THR A 37 -6.01 0.83 -12.26
C THR A 37 -7.50 0.92 -12.62
N PHE A 38 -8.34 1.48 -11.75
CA PHE A 38 -9.76 1.67 -12.03
C PHE A 38 -10.06 2.80 -13.02
N MET A 39 -9.09 3.69 -13.28
CA MET A 39 -9.20 4.74 -14.30
C MET A 39 -8.66 4.30 -15.68
N ALA A 40 -8.03 3.13 -15.79
CA ALA A 40 -7.44 2.67 -17.04
C ALA A 40 -8.51 2.36 -18.10
N THR A 41 -8.34 2.92 -19.30
CA THR A 41 -9.27 2.72 -20.42
C THR A 41 -8.92 1.50 -21.28
N GLU A 42 -7.64 1.15 -21.34
CA GLU A 42 -7.12 0.04 -22.16
C GLU A 42 -6.78 -1.17 -21.29
N LEU A 43 -7.07 -2.38 -21.79
CA LEU A 43 -6.84 -3.63 -21.05
C LEU A 43 -5.34 -3.88 -20.74
N ILE A 44 -4.44 -3.50 -21.64
CA ILE A 44 -2.99 -3.61 -21.38
C ILE A 44 -2.56 -2.67 -20.25
N LEU A 45 -3.06 -1.43 -20.25
CA LEU A 45 -2.73 -0.45 -19.22
C LEU A 45 -3.31 -0.87 -17.86
N PHE A 46 -4.54 -1.38 -17.86
CA PHE A 46 -5.16 -2.00 -16.69
C PHE A 46 -4.28 -3.13 -16.15
N TYR A 47 -3.82 -4.05 -17.00
CA TYR A 47 -2.98 -5.18 -16.59
C TYR A 47 -1.65 -4.73 -15.96
N ILE A 48 -0.95 -3.77 -16.58
CA ILE A 48 0.31 -3.23 -16.04
C ILE A 48 0.09 -2.58 -14.67
N LEU A 49 -0.95 -1.75 -14.54
CA LEU A 49 -1.26 -1.08 -13.28
C LEU A 49 -1.70 -2.06 -12.21
N PHE A 50 -2.49 -3.07 -12.58
CA PHE A 50 -2.91 -4.15 -11.71
C PHE A 50 -1.70 -4.92 -11.15
N GLU A 51 -0.77 -5.36 -12.00
CA GLU A 51 0.48 -6.02 -11.58
C GLU A 51 1.37 -5.09 -10.72
N THR A 52 1.39 -3.79 -11.03
CA THR A 52 2.13 -2.80 -10.23
C THR A 52 1.63 -2.72 -8.79
N THR A 53 0.33 -3.01 -8.54
CA THR A 53 -0.20 -3.06 -7.17
C THR A 53 0.43 -4.16 -6.33
N LEU A 54 0.94 -5.24 -6.94
CA LEU A 54 1.54 -6.37 -6.22
C LEU A 54 2.78 -5.96 -5.43
N ILE A 55 3.60 -5.04 -5.96
CA ILE A 55 4.86 -4.59 -5.35
C ILE A 55 4.63 -4.01 -3.93
N PRO A 56 3.82 -2.94 -3.75
CA PRO A 56 3.56 -2.40 -2.41
C PRO A 56 2.85 -3.41 -1.50
N THR A 57 1.92 -4.24 -1.99
CA THR A 57 1.29 -5.29 -1.15
C THR A 57 2.29 -6.32 -0.64
N LEU A 58 3.19 -6.80 -1.50
CA LEU A 58 4.20 -7.78 -1.12
C LEU A 58 5.13 -7.20 -0.05
N ILE A 59 5.58 -5.96 -0.24
CA ILE A 59 6.43 -5.24 0.73
C ILE A 59 5.70 -5.11 2.08
N ILE A 60 4.40 -4.79 2.07
CA ILE A 60 3.61 -4.65 3.29
C ILE A 60 3.48 -5.99 4.03
N ILE A 61 3.09 -7.05 3.34
CA ILE A 61 2.86 -8.38 3.95
C ILE A 61 4.17 -8.97 4.48
N THR A 62 5.24 -8.94 3.70
CA THR A 62 6.52 -9.57 4.10
C THR A 62 7.18 -8.85 5.27
N ARG A 63 7.03 -7.53 5.37
CA ARG A 63 7.74 -6.71 6.37
C ARG A 63 6.91 -6.40 7.61
N TRP A 64 5.58 -6.34 7.50
CA TRP A 64 4.67 -6.00 8.61
C TRP A 64 3.52 -6.99 8.80
N GLY A 65 3.44 -8.08 8.05
CA GLY A 65 2.33 -9.05 8.16
C GLY A 65 2.37 -9.97 9.38
N ASN A 66 3.47 -9.98 10.15
CA ASN A 66 3.66 -10.84 11.32
C ASN A 66 4.00 -10.04 12.60
N GLN A 67 3.56 -8.79 12.68
CA GLN A 67 3.62 -7.95 13.90
C GLN A 67 2.28 -7.95 14.59
#